data_AF-A0A286TZF4-F1
#
_entry.id   AF-A0A286TZF4-F1
#
_cell.length_a   1.000
_cell.length_b   1.000
_cell.length_c   1.000
_cell.angle_alpha   90.00
_cell.angle_beta   90.00
_cell.angle_gamma   90.00
#
_symmetry.space_group_name_H-M   'P 1'
#
loop_
_entity.id
_entity.type
_entity.pdbx_description
1 polymer ?
#
loop_
_entity_poly.entity_id
_entity_poly.type
_entity_poly.pdbx_seq_one_letter_code
_entity_poly.pdbx_strand_id
1 'polypeptide(L)'
;MFLRCNERFKNGKNHRYWNIVENKRTSSGRIVQRQVLYLGEISDNQQDTWRKAIEVFEDGQEQPRQMHLFPQDTLSPSHNETQMRYM
;
A
#
# COMPACT_ATOMS: atom_id res chain seq x y z
N MET A 1 9.42 -5.36 -5.97
CA MET A 1 8.15 -4.60 -5.94
C MET A 1 7.85 -4.24 -4.51
N PHE A 2 7.08 -3.19 -4.25
CA PHE A 2 6.69 -2.79 -2.89
C PHE A 2 5.31 -2.12 -2.92
N LEU A 3 4.65 -2.13 -1.77
CA LEU A 3 3.40 -1.42 -1.54
C LEU A 3 3.72 0.06 -1.25
N ARG A 4 3.03 0.97 -1.93
CA ARG A 4 3.15 2.41 -1.71
C ARG A 4 1.81 2.99 -1.24
N CYS A 5 1.89 3.73 -0.14
CA CYS A 5 0.84 4.58 0.39
C CYS A 5 0.92 5.95 -0.29
N ASN A 6 -0.20 6.48 -0.76
CA ASN A 6 -0.28 7.83 -1.32
C ASN A 6 -1.42 8.59 -0.66
N GLU A 7 -1.22 9.89 -0.51
CA GLU A 7 -2.20 10.79 0.09
C GLU A 7 -2.69 11.78 -0.95
N ARG A 8 -3.98 12.08 -0.91
CA ARG A 8 -4.62 13.06 -1.78
C ARG A 8 -5.71 13.80 -1.01
N PHE A 9 -5.70 15.12 -1.10
CA PHE A 9 -6.80 15.94 -0.62
C PHE A 9 -7.91 16.00 -1.68
N LYS A 10 -9.15 15.67 -1.29
CA LYS A 10 -10.33 15.60 -2.16
C LYS A 10 -11.58 15.80 -1.31
N ASN A 11 -12.58 16.51 -1.82
CA ASN A 11 -13.87 16.72 -1.13
C ASN A 11 -13.75 17.22 0.32
N GLY A 12 -12.75 18.06 0.62
CA GLY A 12 -12.51 18.59 1.96
C GLY A 12 -11.88 17.60 2.95
N LYS A 13 -11.45 16.41 2.51
CA LYS A 13 -10.86 15.38 3.37
C LYS A 13 -9.55 14.84 2.77
N ASN A 14 -8.67 14.35 3.64
CA ASN A 14 -7.50 13.57 3.20
C ASN A 14 -7.95 12.14 2.89
N HIS A 15 -7.59 11.68 1.69
CA HIS A 15 -7.81 10.33 1.22
C HIS A 15 -6.47 9.63 1.09
N ARG A 16 -6.42 8.37 1.51
CA ARG A 16 -5.26 7.50 1.34
C ARG A 16 -5.60 6.40 0.34
N TYR A 17 -4.71 6.16 -0.60
CA TYR A 17 -4.83 5.07 -1.56
C TYR A 17 -3.53 4.32 -1.71
N TRP A 18 -3.65 3.07 -2.17
CA TRP A 18 -2.54 2.14 -2.22
C TRP A 18 -2.27 1.68 -3.65
N ASN A 19 -0.99 1.46 -3.97
CA ASN A 19 -0.55 0.88 -5.24
C ASN A 19 0.64 -0.06 -5.05
N ILE A 20 0.75 -1.07 -5.91
CA ILE A 20 1.98 -1.87 -6.02
C ILE A 20 2.88 -1.19 -7.05
N VAL A 21 4.14 -1.03 -6.69
CA VAL A 21 5.16 -0.33 -7.49
C VAL A 21 6.37 -1.23 -7.69
N GLU A 22 6.93 -1.21 -8.90
CA GLU A 22 8.20 -1.85 -9.22
C GLU A 22 9.30 -0.82 -9.50
N ASN A 23 10.54 -1.14 -9.14
CA ASN A 23 11.71 -0.39 -9.57
C ASN A 23 12.17 -0.96 -10.91
N LYS A 24 12.12 -0.14 -11.97
CA LYS A 24 12.52 -0.52 -13.32
C LYS A 24 13.77 0.26 -13.74
N ARG A 25 14.82 -0.46 -14.13
CA ARG A 25 15.99 0.17 -14.79
C ARG A 25 15.61 0.56 -16.21
N THR A 26 15.93 1.79 -16.58
CA THR A 26 15.73 2.33 -17.93
C THR A 26 17.01 2.21 -18.75
N SER A 27 16.89 2.30 -20.07
CA SER A 27 18.03 2.31 -21.00
C SER A 27 19.01 3.45 -20.74
N SER A 28 18.55 4.56 -20.13
CA SER A 28 19.40 5.68 -19.72
C SER A 28 20.11 5.45 -18.38
N GLY A 29 20.07 4.25 -17.81
CA GLY A 29 20.67 3.90 -16.51
C GLY A 29 19.91 4.41 -15.28
N ARG A 30 18.79 5.11 -15.45
CA ARG A 30 17.97 5.61 -14.33
C ARG A 30 17.05 4.50 -13.81
N ILE A 31 16.81 4.48 -12.51
CA ILE A 31 15.76 3.66 -11.91
C ILE A 31 14.50 4.50 -11.82
N VAL A 32 13.41 4.01 -12.41
CA VAL A 32 12.08 4.62 -12.30
C VAL A 32 11.15 3.73 -11.49
N GLN A 33 10.22 4.35 -10.78
CA GLN A 33 9.14 3.66 -10.08
C GLN A 33 7.94 3.56 -11.02
N ARG A 34 7.58 2.33 -11.41
CA ARG A 34 6.42 2.06 -12.26
C ARG A 34 5.29 1.49 -11.42
N GLN A 35 4.12 2.11 -11.48
CA GLN A 35 2.91 1.52 -10.94
C GLN A 35 2.53 0.28 -11.76
N VAL A 36 2.31 -0.83 -11.07
CA VAL A 36 1.92 -2.10 -11.70
C VAL A 36 0.52 -2.54 -11.29
N LEU A 37 0.00 -2.06 -10.15
CA LEU A 37 -1.37 -2.28 -9.73
C LEU A 37 -1.89 -1.11 -8.89
N TYR A 38 -3.11 -0.66 -9.15
CA TYR A 38 -3.84 0.29 -8.32
C TYR A 38 -4.81 -0.46 -7.42
N LEU A 39 -4.72 -0.26 -6.11
CA LEU A 39 -5.55 -0.97 -5.11
C LEU A 39 -6.69 -0.11 -4.56
N GLY A 40 -6.72 1.19 -4.87
CA GLY A 40 -7.77 2.10 -4.40
C GLY A 40 -7.61 2.57 -2.96
N GLU A 41 -8.66 3.18 -2.45
CA GLU A 41 -8.80 3.56 -1.04
C GLU A 41 -9.12 2.28 -0.24
N ILE A 42 -8.23 1.91 0.66
CA ILE A 42 -8.39 0.75 1.55
C ILE A 42 -8.68 1.30 2.94
N SER A 43 -9.86 1.02 3.49
CA SER A 43 -10.18 1.37 4.88
C SER A 43 -9.44 0.47 5.87
N ASP A 44 -9.33 0.88 7.13
CA ASP A 44 -8.65 0.09 8.17
C ASP A 44 -9.21 -1.35 8.28
N ASN A 45 -10.53 -1.52 8.16
CA ASN A 45 -11.18 -2.84 8.14
C ASN A 45 -10.82 -3.67 6.89
N GLN A 46 -10.59 -3.01 5.75
CA GLN A 46 -10.11 -3.68 4.54
C GLN A 46 -8.59 -3.94 4.62
N GLN A 47 -7.83 -3.11 5.33
CA GLN A 47 -6.39 -3.25 5.49
C GLN A 47 -6.05 -4.58 6.17
N ASP A 48 -6.82 -5.02 7.16
CA ASP A 48 -6.66 -6.33 7.80
C ASP A 48 -7.01 -7.51 6.89
N THR A 49 -7.91 -7.29 5.92
CA THR A 49 -8.24 -8.26 4.87
C THR A 49 -7.08 -8.38 3.88
N TRP A 50 -6.53 -7.25 3.42
CA TRP A 50 -5.37 -7.22 2.51
C TRP A 50 -4.08 -7.73 3.18
N ARG A 51 -3.92 -7.52 4.49
CA ARG A 51 -2.78 -8.06 5.26
C ARG A 51 -2.71 -9.59 5.18
N LYS A 52 -3.82 -10.27 4.91
CA LYS A 52 -3.93 -11.73 4.82
C LYS A 52 -4.04 -12.27 3.40
N ALA A 53 -4.13 -11.44 2.36
CA ALA A 53 -4.69 -11.88 1.07
C ALA A 53 -3.75 -11.77 -0.15
N ILE A 54 -2.42 -11.71 0.03
CA ILE A 54 -1.52 -11.84 -1.13
C ILE A 54 -0.88 -13.21 -1.17
N GLU A 55 -1.11 -13.89 -2.27
CA GLU A 55 -0.39 -15.07 -2.72
C GLU A 55 0.59 -14.68 -3.82
N VAL A 56 1.86 -15.05 -3.65
CA VAL A 56 2.90 -14.86 -4.65
C VAL A 56 3.14 -16.19 -5.35
N PHE A 57 3.01 -16.18 -6.67
CA PHE A 57 3.37 -17.30 -7.55
C PHE A 57 4.81 -17.07 -8.01
N GLU A 58 5.72 -17.96 -7.62
CA GLU A 58 7.13 -17.91 -7.99
C GLU A 58 7.41 -18.98 -9.05
N ASP A 59 8.14 -18.63 -10.11
CA ASP A 59 8.54 -19.59 -11.14
C ASP A 59 9.39 -20.71 -10.51
N GLY A 60 8.92 -21.95 -10.65
CA GLY A 60 9.56 -23.15 -10.08
C GLY A 60 9.04 -23.57 -8.70
N GLN A 61 8.09 -22.85 -8.11
CA GLN A 61 7.34 -23.31 -6.93
C GLN A 61 5.97 -23.83 -7.35
N GLU A 62 5.62 -25.05 -6.94
CA GLU A 62 4.32 -25.66 -7.26
C GLU A 62 3.14 -25.03 -6.50
N GLN A 63 3.41 -24.40 -5.36
CA GLN A 63 2.37 -23.80 -4.52
C GLN A 63 2.64 -22.31 -4.31
N PRO A 64 1.61 -21.45 -4.44
CA PRO A 64 1.73 -20.05 -4.09
C PRO A 64 2.06 -19.87 -2.61
N ARG A 65 2.85 -18.85 -2.30
CA ARG A 65 3.18 -18.50 -0.91
C ARG A 65 2.42 -17.27 -0.46
N GLN A 66 1.76 -17.38 0.70
CA GLN A 66 1.13 -16.23 1.34
C GLN A 66 2.20 -15.25 1.83
N MET A 67 2.10 -14.00 1.40
CA MET A 67 2.98 -12.90 1.76
C MET A 67 2.17 -11.76 2.36
N HIS A 68 2.70 -11.15 3.42
CA HIS A 68 2.08 -9.97 4.00
C HIS A 68 2.49 -8.73 3.22
N LEU A 69 1.49 -7.96 2.79
CA LEU A 69 1.65 -6.65 2.15
C LEU A 69 2.21 -5.57 3.07
N PHE A 70 1.99 -5.74 4.37
CA PHE A 70 2.35 -4.79 5.42
C PHE A 70 3.33 -5.47 6.38
N PRO A 71 4.31 -4.73 6.94
CA PRO A 71 5.11 -5.23 8.06
C PRO A 71 4.17 -5.61 9.23
N GLN A 72 4.47 -6.68 9.96
CA GLN A 72 3.67 -7.09 11.12
C GLN A 72 3.56 -5.98 12.19
N ASP A 73 4.52 -5.04 12.22
CA ASP A 73 4.69 -4.01 13.26
C ASP A 73 4.31 -2.58 12.86
N THR A 74 3.35 -2.36 11.97
CA THR A 74 2.72 -1.03 11.90
C THR A 74 1.53 -1.00 12.85
N LEU A 75 1.77 -0.54 14.08
CA LEU A 75 0.73 0.03 14.93
C LEU A 75 -0.06 1.02 14.07
N SER A 76 -1.33 0.72 13.80
CA SER A 76 -2.27 1.68 13.24
C SER A 76 -2.18 2.92 14.12
N PRO A 77 -1.95 4.14 13.58
CA PRO A 77 -2.07 5.33 14.40
C PRO A 77 -3.49 5.33 14.95
N SER A 78 -3.59 5.08 16.26
CA SER A 78 -4.85 5.03 16.97
C SER A 78 -5.67 6.25 16.57
N HIS A 79 -6.90 6.02 16.15
CA HIS A 79 -7.92 7.04 16.03
C HIS A 79 -8.01 7.81 17.35
N ASN A 80 -7.28 8.92 17.45
CA ASN A 80 -7.42 9.90 18.50
C ASN A 80 -6.71 11.17 18.04
N GLU A 81 -7.48 12.06 17.41
CA GLU A 81 -7.44 13.48 17.74
C GLU A 81 -8.74 14.12 17.26
N THR A 82 -9.74 13.99 18.13
CA THR A 82 -10.78 14.98 18.34
C THR A 82 -10.18 16.38 18.21
N GLN A 83 -10.44 17.01 17.06
CA GLN A 83 -10.91 18.38 16.92
C GLN A 83 -10.61 19.30 18.11
N MET A 84 -9.33 19.64 18.29
CA MET A 84 -8.90 20.76 19.10
C MET A 84 -8.30 21.82 18.20
N ARG A 85 -9.11 22.85 17.97
CA ARG A 85 -8.71 24.26 18.04
C ARG A 85 -7.76 24.75 16.94
N TYR A 86 -8.35 25.34 15.90
CA TYR A 86 -7.97 26.67 15.43
C TYR A 86 -9.22 27.44 14.96
N MET A 87 -9.51 28.50 15.72
CA MET A 87 -10.35 29.69 15.45
C MET A 87 -11.73 29.50 14.81
#